data_AF-A0A6J5DZT2-F1
#
_entry.id   AF-A0A6J5DZT2-F1
#
_cell.length_a   1.000
_cell.length_b   1.000
_cell.length_c   1.000
_cell.angle_alpha   90.00
_cell.angle_beta   90.00
_cell.angle_gamma   90.00
#
_symmetry.space_group_name_H-M   'P 1'
#
loop_
_entity.id
_entity.type
_entity.pdbx_description
1 polymer ?
#
loop_
_entity_poly.entity_id
_entity_poly.type
_entity_poly.pdbx_seq_one_letter_code
_entity_poly.pdbx_strand_id
1 'polypeptide(L)'
;MNRTVRRLLVGLQSFGKTQWALVAVLVLLGAALWMPKLALMHQRFTYVVTFDITQSMNVEDMTLNGEHISRLRYALAATRDAVRRMPCGSRVGWSVFTGSRALLLLQPIEVCEHYDALLASLDGIDGRMRWANASRIATGGIYSAIQQARQIGEHTAVVFITDGQEAPPRPASETSILGVTPGAVKGWLIGVGGDQPQRIPKSDSEGNPDGFWSASDVVQTNELSGAQAGAPSHEELSQLRDPYLQSLSGQTGFEYLRLTTPASLSRALLDPRFAESERVATDVRWYAALAAWLVLTGVFLPADRLARVMGVGLPTRQRVRKPARERARQSSAPLRPPPHNTADVPTRDSHPAAF
;
A
#
# COMPACT_ATOMS: atom_id res chain seq x y z
N MET A 1 41.19 -21.08 -38.90
CA MET A 1 39.95 -20.31 -38.67
C MET A 1 38.80 -20.97 -39.44
N ASN A 2 37.81 -21.54 -38.73
CA ASN A 2 36.84 -22.50 -39.27
C ASN A 2 35.87 -21.86 -40.29
N ARG A 3 35.54 -22.54 -41.40
CA ARG A 3 34.61 -22.05 -42.45
C ARG A 3 33.24 -21.60 -41.89
N THR A 4 32.81 -22.20 -40.78
CA THR A 4 31.60 -21.86 -40.03
C THR A 4 31.67 -20.46 -39.42
N VAL A 5 32.83 -20.08 -38.85
CA VAL A 5 33.07 -18.75 -38.27
C VAL A 5 33.06 -17.67 -39.35
N ARG A 6 33.60 -17.99 -40.54
CA ARG A 6 33.60 -17.08 -41.69
C ARG A 6 32.19 -16.85 -42.27
N ARG A 7 31.33 -17.89 -42.29
CA ARG A 7 29.92 -17.75 -42.69
C ARG A 7 29.08 -16.95 -41.69
N LEU A 8 29.34 -17.14 -40.38
CA LEU A 8 28.74 -16.31 -39.32
C LEU A 8 29.15 -14.83 -39.45
N LEU A 9 30.43 -14.55 -39.69
CA LEU A 9 30.93 -13.18 -39.87
C LEU A 9 30.35 -12.47 -41.11
N VAL A 10 30.15 -13.19 -42.22
CA VAL A 10 29.53 -12.62 -43.43
C VAL A 10 28.02 -12.39 -43.24
N GLY A 11 27.33 -13.24 -42.48
CA GLY A 11 25.94 -13.03 -42.09
C GLY A 11 25.73 -11.83 -41.15
N LEU A 12 26.69 -11.51 -40.30
CA LEU A 12 26.65 -10.30 -39.46
C LEU A 12 26.80 -8.99 -40.27
N GLN A 13 27.46 -9.03 -41.44
CA GLN A 13 27.70 -7.85 -42.28
C GLN A 13 26.48 -7.45 -43.14
N SER A 14 25.48 -8.33 -43.30
CA SER A 14 24.27 -8.04 -44.07
C SER A 14 23.12 -7.46 -43.23
N PHE A 15 23.33 -7.29 -41.92
CA PHE A 15 22.30 -6.79 -41.02
C PHE A 15 22.03 -5.29 -41.21
N GLY A 16 20.81 -4.94 -41.60
CA GLY A 16 20.32 -3.56 -41.60
C GLY A 16 20.04 -3.03 -40.19
N LYS A 17 19.84 -1.71 -40.07
CA LYS A 17 19.56 -1.04 -38.76
C LYS A 17 18.41 -1.69 -37.99
N THR A 18 17.33 -2.08 -38.68
CA THR A 18 16.17 -2.75 -38.10
C THR A 18 16.50 -4.13 -37.53
N GLN A 19 17.32 -4.91 -38.23
CA GLN A 19 17.69 -6.26 -37.76
C GLN A 19 18.62 -6.18 -36.55
N TRP A 20 19.54 -5.21 -36.52
CA TRP A 20 20.36 -4.91 -35.33
C TRP A 20 19.52 -4.47 -34.13
N ALA A 21 18.48 -3.68 -34.35
CA ALA A 21 17.56 -3.28 -33.29
C ALA A 21 16.76 -4.47 -32.74
N LEU A 22 16.32 -5.41 -33.59
CA LEU A 22 15.65 -6.64 -33.15
C LEU A 22 16.59 -7.56 -32.36
N VAL A 23 17.86 -7.67 -32.75
CA VAL A 23 18.88 -8.38 -31.96
C VAL A 23 19.07 -7.72 -30.60
N ALA A 24 19.15 -6.40 -30.54
CA ALA A 24 19.24 -5.67 -29.26
C ALA A 24 18.03 -5.93 -28.36
N VAL A 25 16.81 -5.93 -28.92
CA VAL A 25 15.59 -6.29 -28.18
C VAL A 25 15.67 -7.72 -27.64
N LEU A 26 16.08 -8.68 -28.46
CA LEU A 26 16.21 -10.09 -28.04
C LEU A 26 17.21 -10.22 -26.88
N VAL A 27 18.34 -9.52 -26.95
CA VAL A 27 19.34 -9.50 -25.87
C VAL A 27 18.78 -8.85 -24.60
N LEU A 28 18.08 -7.72 -24.71
CA LEU A 28 17.47 -7.04 -23.55
C LEU A 28 16.37 -7.89 -22.89
N LEU A 29 15.54 -8.58 -23.68
CA LEU A 29 14.54 -9.53 -23.16
C LEU A 29 15.21 -10.75 -22.53
N GLY A 30 16.28 -11.28 -23.14
CA GLY A 30 17.09 -12.34 -22.55
C GLY A 30 17.70 -11.93 -21.21
N ALA A 31 18.23 -10.71 -21.12
CA ALA A 31 18.73 -10.13 -19.87
C ALA A 31 17.62 -9.97 -18.83
N ALA A 32 16.42 -9.54 -19.22
CA ALA A 32 15.28 -9.44 -18.30
C ALA A 32 14.87 -10.79 -17.68
N LEU A 33 15.04 -11.89 -18.43
CA LEU A 33 14.77 -13.25 -17.94
C LEU A 33 15.87 -13.79 -17.02
N TRP A 34 17.13 -13.44 -17.28
CA TRP A 34 18.30 -14.04 -16.62
C TRP A 34 18.96 -13.17 -15.55
N MET A 35 18.63 -11.87 -15.46
CA MET A 35 19.24 -10.99 -14.46
C MET A 35 18.86 -11.41 -13.04
N PRO A 36 19.84 -11.56 -12.13
CA PRO A 36 19.57 -11.72 -10.71
C PRO A 36 19.02 -10.41 -10.12
N LYS A 37 18.32 -10.52 -8.99
CA LYS A 37 17.95 -9.34 -8.19
C LYS A 37 19.24 -8.65 -7.74
N LEU A 38 19.33 -7.32 -7.90
CA LEU A 38 20.52 -6.55 -7.50
C LEU A 38 20.39 -6.07 -6.06
N ALA A 39 21.48 -6.14 -5.29
CA ALA A 39 21.52 -5.68 -3.91
C ALA A 39 21.62 -4.15 -3.83
N LEU A 40 20.48 -3.45 -3.73
CA LEU A 40 20.40 -1.99 -3.60
C LEU A 40 20.20 -1.56 -2.14
N MET A 41 20.71 -0.39 -1.77
CA MET A 41 20.52 0.18 -0.44
C MET A 41 19.14 0.86 -0.36
N HIS A 42 18.28 0.38 0.53
CA HIS A 42 16.96 0.95 0.77
C HIS A 42 16.72 1.14 2.27
N GLN A 43 15.88 2.11 2.59
CA GLN A 43 15.31 2.25 3.93
C GLN A 43 14.27 1.16 4.14
N ARG A 44 14.42 0.41 5.22
CA ARG A 44 13.51 -0.68 5.61
C ARG A 44 13.02 -0.48 7.02
N PHE A 45 11.89 -1.12 7.30
CA PHE A 45 11.29 -1.12 8.62
C PHE A 45 11.01 -2.54 9.05
N THR A 46 11.25 -2.86 10.33
CA THR A 46 10.89 -4.15 10.92
C THR A 46 9.95 -3.89 12.08
N TYR A 47 8.69 -4.30 11.95
CA TYR A 47 7.67 -4.07 12.97
C TYR A 47 6.99 -5.37 13.44
N VAL A 48 6.63 -5.39 14.71
CA VAL A 48 5.53 -6.24 15.22
C VAL A 48 4.39 -5.34 15.62
N VAL A 49 3.25 -5.48 14.93
CA VAL A 49 2.03 -4.73 15.24
C VAL A 49 1.21 -5.55 16.22
N THR A 50 1.05 -5.01 17.43
CA THR A 50 0.27 -5.58 18.52
C THR A 50 -1.11 -4.93 18.57
N PHE A 51 -2.15 -5.71 18.34
CA PHE A 51 -3.55 -5.27 18.41
C PHE A 51 -4.14 -5.58 19.77
N ASP A 52 -4.67 -4.57 20.46
CA ASP A 52 -5.60 -4.79 21.56
C ASP A 52 -6.91 -5.39 21.00
N ILE A 53 -7.26 -6.60 21.46
CA ILE A 53 -8.47 -7.32 21.03
C ILE A 53 -9.49 -7.46 22.17
N THR A 54 -9.37 -6.64 23.21
CA THR A 54 -10.32 -6.61 24.34
C THR A 54 -11.67 -6.03 23.95
N GLN A 55 -12.68 -6.16 24.82
CA GLN A 55 -14.05 -5.80 24.43
C GLN A 55 -14.26 -4.30 24.21
N SER A 56 -13.47 -3.43 24.83
CA SER A 56 -13.53 -1.99 24.58
C SER A 56 -13.14 -1.64 23.13
N MET A 57 -12.34 -2.48 22.49
CA MET A 57 -11.97 -2.34 21.08
C MET A 57 -13.10 -2.73 20.11
N ASN A 58 -14.19 -3.33 20.61
CA ASN A 58 -15.40 -3.61 19.82
C ASN A 58 -16.35 -2.43 19.73
N VAL A 59 -16.11 -1.33 20.46
CA VAL A 59 -16.93 -0.11 20.38
C VAL A 59 -16.92 0.43 18.95
N GLU A 60 -18.09 0.67 18.38
CA GLU A 60 -18.30 1.13 17.00
C GLU A 60 -18.35 2.66 16.90
N ASP A 61 -17.27 3.32 17.33
CA ASP A 61 -17.14 4.78 17.34
C ASP A 61 -16.18 5.35 16.29
N MET A 62 -15.67 4.49 15.40
CA MET A 62 -14.81 4.87 14.29
C MET A 62 -15.60 4.89 12.99
N THR A 63 -15.24 5.79 12.07
CA THR A 63 -15.88 5.86 10.75
C THR A 63 -14.89 5.52 9.65
N LEU A 64 -15.24 4.58 8.78
CA LEU A 64 -14.48 4.23 7.59
C LEU A 64 -15.42 4.15 6.39
N ASN A 65 -15.15 4.92 5.33
CA ASN A 65 -15.99 4.98 4.13
C ASN A 65 -17.48 5.31 4.41
N GLY A 66 -17.75 6.09 5.46
CA GLY A 66 -19.11 6.46 5.87
C GLY A 66 -19.84 5.44 6.74
N GLU A 67 -19.22 4.29 7.04
CA GLU A 67 -19.76 3.26 7.93
C GLU A 67 -19.15 3.38 9.34
N HIS A 68 -19.98 3.21 10.37
CA HIS A 68 -19.50 3.08 11.75
C HIS A 68 -18.96 1.66 11.96
N ILE A 69 -17.71 1.55 12.39
CA ILE A 69 -17.03 0.27 12.61
C ILE A 69 -16.32 0.28 13.96
N SER A 70 -16.07 -0.92 14.48
CA SER A 70 -15.30 -1.10 15.73
C SER A 70 -13.89 -0.50 15.63
N ARG A 71 -13.33 -0.07 16.76
CA ARG A 71 -11.92 0.38 16.89
C ARG A 71 -10.94 -0.66 16.38
N LEU A 72 -11.14 -1.95 16.68
CA LEU A 72 -10.30 -3.03 16.19
C LEU A 72 -10.33 -3.13 14.66
N ARG A 73 -11.53 -3.16 14.04
CA ARG A 73 -11.65 -3.17 12.57
C ARG A 73 -11.01 -1.95 11.93
N TYR A 74 -11.11 -0.78 12.57
CA TYR A 74 -10.45 0.44 12.09
C TYR A 74 -8.92 0.32 12.15
N ALA A 75 -8.37 -0.20 13.25
CA ALA A 75 -6.94 -0.46 13.40
C ALA A 75 -6.42 -1.46 12.35
N LEU A 76 -7.15 -2.55 12.10
CA LEU A 76 -6.80 -3.54 11.07
C LEU A 76 -6.82 -2.92 9.66
N ALA A 77 -7.85 -2.12 9.35
CA ALA A 77 -7.95 -1.42 8.08
C ALA A 77 -6.80 -0.41 7.89
N ALA A 78 -6.45 0.35 8.93
CA ALA A 78 -5.31 1.27 8.91
C ALA A 78 -3.98 0.52 8.71
N THR A 79 -3.79 -0.62 9.36
CA THR A 79 -2.58 -1.43 9.20
C THR A 79 -2.48 -2.01 7.80
N ARG A 80 -3.56 -2.52 7.21
CA ARG A 80 -3.61 -2.95 5.81
C ARG A 80 -3.14 -1.83 4.87
N ASP A 81 -3.63 -0.62 5.11
CA ASP A 81 -3.27 0.57 4.35
C ASP A 81 -1.79 0.97 4.51
N ALA A 82 -1.24 0.78 5.71
CA ALA A 82 0.17 1.03 5.98
C ALA A 82 1.07 -0.01 5.29
N VAL A 83 0.75 -1.30 5.38
CA VAL A 83 1.49 -2.39 4.72
C VAL A 83 1.57 -2.16 3.20
N ARG A 84 0.47 -1.71 2.58
CA ARG A 84 0.40 -1.36 1.15
C ARG A 84 1.42 -0.30 0.72
N ARG A 85 1.80 0.60 1.64
CA ARG A 85 2.70 1.73 1.36
C ARG A 85 4.13 1.45 1.79
N MET A 86 4.40 0.29 2.41
CA MET A 86 5.74 -0.04 2.87
C MET A 86 6.68 -0.36 1.70
N PRO A 87 7.94 0.11 1.76
CA PRO A 87 8.94 -0.24 0.76
C PRO A 87 9.32 -1.72 0.87
N CYS A 88 9.55 -2.37 -0.26
CA CYS A 88 10.03 -3.74 -0.30
C CYS A 88 11.34 -3.92 0.48
N GLY A 89 11.48 -5.07 1.13
CA GLY A 89 12.51 -5.38 2.11
C GLY A 89 12.08 -5.11 3.55
N SER A 90 11.05 -4.29 3.78
CA SER A 90 10.46 -4.13 5.11
C SER A 90 9.84 -5.43 5.59
N ARG A 91 9.86 -5.68 6.89
CA ARG A 91 9.30 -6.88 7.53
C ARG A 91 8.22 -6.50 8.52
N VAL A 92 7.09 -7.21 8.49
CA VAL A 92 5.98 -6.96 9.42
C VAL A 92 5.44 -8.28 9.96
N GLY A 93 5.17 -8.30 11.26
CA GLY A 93 4.53 -9.39 11.97
C GLY A 93 3.35 -8.92 12.81
N TRP A 94 2.52 -9.87 13.25
CA TRP A 94 1.30 -9.63 14.00
C TRP A 94 1.39 -10.16 15.42
N SER A 95 0.83 -9.41 16.35
CA SER A 95 0.68 -9.78 17.75
C SER A 95 -0.70 -9.32 18.21
N VAL A 96 -1.28 -10.02 19.19
CA VAL A 96 -2.52 -9.62 19.85
C VAL A 96 -2.31 -9.48 21.33
N PHE A 97 -3.06 -8.57 21.96
CA PHE A 97 -2.95 -8.27 23.38
C PHE A 97 -4.31 -8.34 24.04
N THR A 98 -4.38 -9.08 25.16
CA THR A 98 -5.49 -9.02 26.14
C THR A 98 -4.98 -9.35 27.54
N GLY A 99 -5.72 -8.92 28.57
CA GLY A 99 -5.26 -9.04 29.95
C GLY A 99 -3.96 -8.26 30.13
N SER A 100 -2.89 -8.96 30.49
CA SER A 100 -1.57 -8.36 30.73
C SER A 100 -0.48 -8.87 29.78
N ARG A 101 -0.85 -9.59 28.72
CA ARG A 101 0.12 -10.28 27.84
C ARG A 101 -0.19 -10.01 26.38
N ALA A 102 0.88 -9.86 25.61
CA ALA A 102 0.82 -9.90 24.16
C ALA A 102 1.27 -11.28 23.68
N LEU A 103 0.68 -11.76 22.58
CA LEU A 103 0.97 -13.05 21.95
C LEU A 103 1.26 -12.84 20.47
N LEU A 104 2.45 -13.28 20.04
CA LEU A 104 2.88 -13.24 18.66
C LEU A 104 2.12 -14.26 17.82
N LEU A 105 1.40 -13.78 16.81
CA LEU A 105 0.68 -14.61 15.85
C LEU A 105 1.54 -14.92 14.63
N LEU A 106 2.34 -13.94 14.19
CA LEU A 106 3.18 -14.04 13.01
C LEU A 106 4.48 -13.28 13.25
N GLN A 107 5.63 -13.95 13.09
CA GLN A 107 6.93 -13.29 13.10
C GLN A 107 7.07 -12.34 11.90
N PRO A 108 7.88 -11.25 12.00
CA PRO A 108 8.08 -10.34 10.90
C PRO A 108 8.63 -11.01 9.63
N ILE A 109 7.81 -11.05 8.59
CA ILE A 109 8.17 -11.55 7.25
C ILE A 109 8.18 -10.41 6.24
N GLU A 110 8.90 -10.58 5.13
CA GLU A 110 9.08 -9.53 4.12
C GLU A 110 7.76 -9.18 3.42
N VAL A 111 7.47 -7.87 3.35
CA VAL A 111 6.17 -7.36 2.91
C VAL A 111 5.88 -7.69 1.45
N CYS A 112 6.80 -7.46 0.52
CA CYS A 112 6.52 -7.65 -0.91
C CYS A 112 6.49 -9.13 -1.32
N GLU A 113 7.33 -9.98 -0.73
CA GLU A 113 7.40 -11.42 -0.97
C GLU A 113 6.18 -12.15 -0.42
N HIS A 114 5.62 -11.68 0.70
CA HIS A 114 4.51 -12.35 1.39
C HIS A 114 3.26 -11.47 1.53
N TYR A 115 3.08 -10.50 0.64
CA TYR A 115 2.02 -9.49 0.73
C TYR A 115 0.62 -10.09 0.91
N ASP A 116 0.24 -11.07 0.08
CA ASP A 116 -1.09 -11.68 0.15
C ASP A 116 -1.28 -12.50 1.44
N ALA A 117 -0.25 -13.20 1.90
CA ALA A 117 -0.29 -13.96 3.15
C ALA A 117 -0.37 -13.04 4.38
N LEU A 118 0.31 -11.89 4.34
CA LEU A 118 0.23 -10.87 5.38
C LEU A 118 -1.18 -10.29 5.48
N LEU A 119 -1.81 -9.96 4.34
CA LEU A 119 -3.17 -9.43 4.35
C LEU A 119 -4.21 -10.48 4.75
N ALA A 120 -4.09 -11.72 4.27
CA ALA A 120 -4.99 -12.80 4.64
C ALA A 120 -4.90 -13.16 6.13
N SER A 121 -3.68 -13.16 6.70
CA SER A 121 -3.50 -13.37 8.14
C SER A 121 -4.01 -12.20 8.98
N LEU A 122 -3.88 -10.97 8.50
CA LEU A 122 -4.44 -9.78 9.14
C LEU A 122 -5.98 -9.84 9.19
N ASP A 123 -6.63 -10.36 8.13
CA ASP A 123 -8.08 -10.56 8.09
C ASP A 123 -8.60 -11.58 9.09
N GLY A 124 -7.74 -12.50 9.53
CA GLY A 124 -8.07 -13.45 10.58
C GLY A 124 -8.08 -12.85 11.99
N ILE A 125 -7.67 -11.58 12.15
CA ILE A 125 -7.59 -10.95 13.47
C ILE A 125 -8.95 -10.42 13.92
N ASP A 126 -9.49 -11.00 14.98
CA ASP A 126 -10.75 -10.56 15.59
C ASP A 126 -10.79 -10.81 17.10
N GLY A 127 -11.87 -10.34 17.72
CA GLY A 127 -12.10 -10.44 19.17
C GLY A 127 -12.35 -11.85 19.70
N ARG A 128 -12.54 -12.88 18.86
CA ARG A 128 -12.74 -14.27 19.30
C ARG A 128 -11.44 -14.91 19.79
N MET A 129 -10.29 -14.35 19.41
CA MET A 129 -8.98 -14.79 19.89
C MET A 129 -8.66 -14.32 21.33
N ARG A 130 -9.53 -13.53 21.97
CA ARG A 130 -9.30 -13.04 23.32
C ARG A 130 -9.39 -14.17 24.34
N TRP A 131 -8.41 -14.25 25.24
CA TRP A 131 -8.48 -15.12 26.43
C TRP A 131 -8.89 -14.34 27.69
N ALA A 132 -8.93 -13.01 27.61
CA ALA A 132 -9.42 -12.12 28.64
C ALA A 132 -10.25 -10.99 28.02
N ASN A 133 -11.26 -10.51 28.73
CA ASN A 133 -12.15 -9.45 28.25
C ASN A 133 -11.61 -8.03 28.47
N ALA A 134 -10.55 -7.90 29.26
CA ALA A 134 -10.07 -6.66 29.87
C ALA A 134 -8.58 -6.44 29.63
N SER A 135 -8.10 -5.20 29.79
CA SER A 135 -6.73 -4.78 29.47
C SER A 135 -5.97 -4.31 30.73
N ARG A 136 -4.67 -4.63 30.78
CA ARG A 136 -3.70 -4.16 31.77
C ARG A 136 -2.42 -3.73 31.05
N ILE A 137 -2.50 -2.57 30.41
CA ILE A 137 -1.53 -2.06 29.44
C ILE A 137 -0.21 -1.70 30.13
N ALA A 138 -0.26 -0.92 31.21
CA ALA A 138 0.90 -0.40 31.94
C ALA A 138 1.53 -1.42 32.90
N THR A 139 0.75 -2.38 33.41
CA THR A 139 1.25 -3.38 34.38
C THR A 139 1.77 -4.67 33.74
N GLY A 140 1.66 -4.82 32.42
CA GLY A 140 2.24 -5.97 31.72
C GLY A 140 2.14 -5.94 30.21
N GLY A 141 1.10 -5.33 29.64
CA GLY A 141 0.86 -5.36 28.18
C GLY A 141 2.02 -4.84 27.35
N ILE A 142 2.46 -3.60 27.60
CA ILE A 142 3.57 -3.00 26.86
C ILE A 142 4.88 -3.74 27.14
N TYR A 143 5.13 -4.11 28.40
CA TYR A 143 6.31 -4.91 28.76
C TYR A 143 6.37 -6.22 27.97
N SER A 144 5.25 -6.94 27.89
CA SER A 144 5.13 -8.19 27.15
C SER A 144 5.33 -8.01 25.64
N ALA A 145 4.86 -6.90 25.05
CA ALA A 145 5.11 -6.58 23.65
C ALA A 145 6.59 -6.28 23.40
N ILE A 146 7.25 -5.52 24.29
CA ILE A 146 8.69 -5.23 24.22
C ILE A 146 9.52 -6.51 24.32
N GLN A 147 9.22 -7.41 25.26
CA GLN A 147 9.97 -8.66 25.39
C GLN A 147 9.86 -9.54 24.14
N GLN A 148 8.68 -9.60 23.51
CA GLN A 148 8.52 -10.34 22.26
C GLN A 148 9.33 -9.73 21.12
N ALA A 149 9.31 -8.40 20.96
CA ALA A 149 10.13 -7.74 19.94
C ALA A 149 11.63 -8.03 20.13
N ARG A 150 12.12 -8.00 21.38
CA ARG A 150 13.52 -8.34 21.70
C ARG A 150 13.88 -9.79 21.38
N GLN A 151 12.94 -10.72 21.54
CA GLN A 151 13.15 -12.13 21.19
C GLN A 151 13.20 -12.37 19.68
N ILE A 152 12.55 -11.51 18.89
CA ILE A 152 12.55 -11.60 17.43
C ILE A 152 13.87 -11.05 16.87
N GLY A 153 14.33 -9.91 17.36
CA GLY A 153 15.62 -9.34 16.97
C GLY A 153 15.81 -7.90 17.43
N GLU A 154 17.07 -7.46 17.54
CA GLU A 154 17.48 -6.15 18.07
C GLU A 154 16.89 -4.95 17.30
N HIS A 155 16.50 -5.18 16.06
CA HIS A 155 16.01 -4.20 15.10
C HIS A 155 14.48 -4.16 14.95
N THR A 156 13.76 -4.94 15.78
CA THR A 156 12.30 -5.05 15.70
C THR A 156 11.64 -3.95 16.53
N ALA A 157 10.94 -3.03 15.88
CA ALA A 157 10.15 -2.01 16.57
C ALA A 157 8.73 -2.51 16.90
N VAL A 158 8.16 -2.00 17.99
CA VAL A 158 6.79 -2.34 18.44
C VAL A 158 5.80 -1.29 17.94
N VAL A 159 4.65 -1.72 17.44
CA VAL A 159 3.51 -0.84 17.20
C VAL A 159 2.35 -1.35 18.04
N PHE A 160 2.03 -0.68 19.14
CA PHE A 160 0.98 -1.13 20.05
C PHE A 160 -0.28 -0.28 19.85
N ILE A 161 -1.37 -0.90 19.38
CA ILE A 161 -2.62 -0.21 19.04
C ILE A 161 -3.69 -0.54 20.09
N THR A 162 -4.20 0.47 20.78
CA THR A 162 -5.18 0.33 21.89
C THR A 162 -6.00 1.60 22.07
N ASP A 163 -7.14 1.51 22.75
CA ASP A 163 -7.92 2.67 23.22
C ASP A 163 -7.44 3.19 24.59
N GLY A 164 -6.55 2.46 25.27
CA GLY A 164 -6.02 2.82 26.57
C GLY A 164 -6.95 2.54 27.75
N GLN A 165 -8.07 1.85 27.55
CA GLN A 165 -8.98 1.48 28.61
C GLN A 165 -8.40 0.29 29.40
N GLU A 166 -8.10 0.48 30.69
CA GLU A 166 -7.68 -0.61 31.58
C GLU A 166 -8.82 -1.11 32.46
N ALA A 167 -8.85 -2.42 32.70
CA ALA A 167 -9.80 -3.08 33.59
C ALA A 167 -9.09 -4.17 34.44
N PRO A 168 -9.11 -4.08 35.78
CA PRO A 168 -9.68 -2.97 36.56
C PRO A 168 -8.94 -1.64 36.27
N PRO A 169 -9.60 -0.50 36.43
CA PRO A 169 -8.99 0.80 36.15
C PRO A 169 -7.82 1.05 37.10
N ARG A 170 -6.86 1.89 36.70
CA ARG A 170 -5.71 2.18 37.56
C ARG A 170 -6.04 3.22 38.62
N PRO A 171 -5.60 3.04 39.88
CA PRO A 171 -5.63 4.10 40.87
C PRO A 171 -4.82 5.30 40.38
N ALA A 172 -5.31 6.53 40.64
CA ALA A 172 -4.63 7.76 40.22
C ALA A 172 -3.21 7.92 40.82
N SER A 173 -2.93 7.27 41.94
CA SER A 173 -1.61 7.23 42.57
C SER A 173 -0.59 6.40 41.77
N GLU A 174 -1.04 5.47 40.94
CA GLU A 174 -0.17 4.61 40.16
C GLU A 174 0.03 5.13 38.74
N THR A 175 1.03 6.00 38.57
CA THR A 175 1.32 6.61 37.26
C THR A 175 2.40 5.86 36.48
N SER A 176 3.18 5.01 37.14
CA SER A 176 4.34 4.34 36.53
C SER A 176 3.99 3.08 35.74
N ILE A 177 4.72 2.86 34.65
CA ILE A 177 4.79 1.59 33.93
C ILE A 177 5.72 0.60 34.64
N LEU A 178 5.39 -0.69 34.64
CA LEU A 178 6.18 -1.72 35.32
C LEU A 178 7.11 -2.47 34.35
N GLY A 179 8.37 -2.64 34.75
CA GLY A 179 9.34 -3.52 34.09
C GLY A 179 9.89 -3.01 32.75
N VAL A 180 9.52 -1.81 32.30
CA VAL A 180 10.00 -1.24 31.03
C VAL A 180 11.20 -0.34 31.25
N THR A 181 12.28 -0.59 30.51
CA THR A 181 13.40 0.33 30.38
C THR A 181 13.12 1.28 29.20
N PRO A 182 13.02 2.60 29.44
CA PRO A 182 12.72 3.56 28.37
C PRO A 182 13.73 3.46 27.22
N GLY A 183 13.22 3.41 25.98
CA GLY A 183 14.07 3.38 24.77
C GLY A 183 14.81 2.07 24.53
N ALA A 184 14.56 1.01 25.30
CA ALA A 184 15.18 -0.30 25.08
C ALA A 184 14.77 -0.94 23.74
N VAL A 185 13.58 -0.59 23.24
CA VAL A 185 13.07 -0.92 21.91
C VAL A 185 12.41 0.33 21.36
N LYS A 186 12.59 0.63 20.07
CA LYS A 186 11.85 1.69 19.41
C LYS A 186 10.39 1.26 19.27
N GLY A 187 9.45 2.17 19.46
CA GLY A 187 8.06 1.81 19.21
C GLY A 187 7.11 2.99 19.06
N TRP A 188 5.91 2.65 18.64
CA TRP A 188 4.76 3.50 18.58
C TRP A 188 3.69 3.00 19.54
N LEU A 189 3.11 3.90 20.33
CA LEU A 189 1.86 3.69 21.02
C LEU A 189 0.77 4.43 20.24
N ILE A 190 -0.15 3.66 19.65
CA ILE A 190 -1.18 4.16 18.75
C ILE A 190 -2.52 4.15 19.48
N GLY A 191 -3.06 5.33 19.74
CA GLY A 191 -4.38 5.50 20.35
C GLY A 191 -5.51 5.42 19.32
N VAL A 192 -6.49 4.53 19.50
CA VAL A 192 -7.68 4.43 18.62
C VAL A 192 -8.97 4.55 19.43
N GLY A 193 -9.93 5.31 18.93
CA GLY A 193 -11.23 5.54 19.58
C GLY A 193 -11.68 7.00 19.53
N GLY A 194 -12.97 7.21 19.80
CA GLY A 194 -13.59 8.51 19.93
C GLY A 194 -13.34 9.17 21.29
N ASP A 195 -13.58 10.48 21.36
CA ASP A 195 -13.47 11.26 22.61
C ASP A 195 -14.69 11.09 23.52
N GLN A 196 -15.81 10.63 22.95
CA GLN A 196 -17.07 10.48 23.68
C GLN A 196 -17.16 9.08 24.29
N PRO A 197 -17.52 8.93 25.58
CA PRO A 197 -17.77 7.63 26.16
C PRO A 197 -18.92 6.92 25.44
N GLN A 198 -18.68 5.67 25.06
CA GLN A 198 -19.66 4.80 24.40
C GLN A 198 -19.81 3.48 25.15
N ARG A 199 -20.98 2.87 25.07
CA ARG A 199 -21.23 1.56 25.69
C ARG A 199 -20.35 0.49 25.08
N ILE A 200 -19.78 -0.37 25.90
CA ILE A 200 -18.93 -1.48 25.45
C ILE A 200 -19.84 -2.67 25.06
N PRO A 201 -19.82 -3.14 23.80
CA PRO A 201 -20.58 -4.32 23.39
C PRO A 201 -19.96 -5.60 23.99
N LYS A 202 -20.80 -6.44 24.59
CA LYS A 202 -20.43 -7.80 24.97
C LYS A 202 -20.50 -8.71 23.75
N SER A 203 -19.64 -9.70 23.73
CA SER A 203 -19.74 -10.82 22.79
C SER A 203 -19.52 -12.14 23.50
N ASP A 204 -20.21 -13.18 23.05
CA ASP A 204 -19.99 -14.54 23.52
C ASP A 204 -18.66 -15.12 22.99
N SER A 205 -18.42 -16.42 23.24
CA SER A 205 -17.21 -17.11 22.76
C SER A 205 -17.17 -17.32 21.24
N GLU A 206 -18.31 -17.26 20.56
CA GLU A 206 -18.42 -17.38 19.11
C GLU A 206 -18.30 -16.03 18.41
N GLY A 207 -18.31 -14.92 19.17
CA GLY A 207 -18.25 -13.55 18.68
C GLY A 207 -19.63 -12.94 18.42
N ASN A 208 -20.72 -13.60 18.79
CA ASN A 208 -22.07 -13.06 18.63
C ASN A 208 -22.31 -11.94 19.68
N PRO A 209 -23.10 -10.91 19.34
CA PRO A 209 -23.45 -9.86 20.30
C PRO A 209 -24.21 -10.41 21.52
N ASP A 210 -23.78 -10.03 22.72
CA ASP A 210 -24.34 -10.46 24.01
C ASP A 210 -24.72 -9.27 24.91
N GLY A 211 -25.31 -8.24 24.29
CA GLY A 211 -25.69 -7.00 24.97
C GLY A 211 -24.52 -6.07 25.26
N PHE A 212 -24.58 -5.35 26.38
CA PHE A 212 -23.59 -4.33 26.76
C PHE A 212 -23.13 -4.52 28.21
N TRP A 213 -21.94 -4.01 28.53
CA TRP A 213 -21.49 -3.87 29.91
C TRP A 213 -22.32 -2.83 30.65
N SER A 214 -22.62 -3.16 31.91
CA SER A 214 -23.30 -2.29 32.87
C SER A 214 -22.36 -1.93 34.01
N ALA A 215 -22.69 -0.89 34.76
CA ALA A 215 -21.88 -0.41 35.88
C ALA A 215 -21.64 -1.49 36.96
N SER A 216 -22.54 -2.46 37.11
CA SER A 216 -22.40 -3.59 38.05
C SER A 216 -21.52 -4.74 37.53
N ASP A 217 -21.21 -4.76 36.24
CA ASP A 217 -20.38 -5.80 35.64
C ASP A 217 -18.88 -5.47 35.74
N VAL A 218 -18.52 -4.25 36.14
CA VAL A 218 -17.15 -3.72 36.09
C VAL A 218 -16.74 -3.12 37.43
N VAL A 219 -15.44 -3.21 37.74
CA VAL A 219 -14.85 -2.53 38.89
C VAL A 219 -14.75 -1.04 38.58
N GLN A 220 -15.29 -0.21 39.46
CA GLN A 220 -15.34 1.23 39.28
C GLN A 220 -14.13 1.93 39.94
N THR A 221 -13.70 3.07 39.40
CA THR A 221 -12.50 3.79 39.92
C THR A 221 -12.65 4.28 41.35
N ASN A 222 -13.88 4.60 41.79
CA ASN A 222 -14.19 5.00 43.16
C ASN A 222 -13.99 3.85 44.16
N GLU A 223 -14.19 2.60 43.75
CA GLU A 223 -13.95 1.41 44.59
C GLU A 223 -12.46 1.21 44.91
N LEU A 224 -11.58 1.60 43.99
CA LEU A 224 -10.12 1.43 44.12
C LEU A 224 -9.41 2.57 44.85
N SER A 225 -9.98 3.77 44.81
CA SER A 225 -9.27 4.98 45.27
C SER A 225 -9.42 5.26 46.77
N GLY A 226 -10.31 4.55 47.47
CA GLY A 226 -10.65 4.81 48.89
C GLY A 226 -11.15 6.25 49.17
N ALA A 227 -11.25 7.07 48.13
CA ALA A 227 -11.63 8.47 48.17
C ALA A 227 -13.15 8.58 48.13
N GLN A 228 -13.66 9.58 48.85
CA GLN A 228 -15.08 9.82 49.12
C GLN A 228 -15.99 9.49 47.93
N ALA A 229 -16.94 8.59 48.18
CA ALA A 229 -18.07 8.30 47.31
C ALA A 229 -18.73 9.62 46.86
N GLY A 230 -18.51 10.04 45.61
CA GLY A 230 -19.04 11.33 45.17
C GLY A 230 -18.91 11.60 43.67
N ALA A 231 -17.79 11.27 43.03
CA ALA A 231 -17.69 11.35 41.58
C ALA A 231 -18.27 10.06 40.96
N PRO A 232 -19.30 10.13 40.10
CA PRO A 232 -19.77 8.97 39.37
C PRO A 232 -18.64 8.45 38.47
N SER A 233 -18.40 7.14 38.54
CA SER A 233 -17.49 6.41 37.67
C SER A 233 -18.31 5.68 36.61
N HIS A 234 -17.74 5.55 35.41
CA HIS A 234 -18.43 5.03 34.23
C HIS A 234 -17.52 4.07 33.45
N GLU A 235 -16.89 3.12 34.15
CA GLU A 235 -15.97 2.16 33.51
C GLU A 235 -16.70 1.15 32.60
N GLU A 236 -18.04 1.11 32.64
CA GLU A 236 -18.88 0.39 31.67
C GLU A 236 -18.93 1.07 30.29
N LEU A 237 -18.47 2.32 30.23
CA LEU A 237 -18.31 3.10 29.01
C LEU A 237 -16.82 3.18 28.65
N SER A 238 -16.53 3.17 27.35
CA SER A 238 -15.17 3.32 26.86
C SER A 238 -15.05 4.48 25.89
N GLN A 239 -13.95 5.21 26.04
CA GLN A 239 -13.47 6.26 25.15
C GLN A 239 -11.95 6.14 25.02
N LEU A 240 -11.37 6.80 24.02
CA LEU A 240 -9.93 6.90 23.93
C LEU A 240 -9.36 7.60 25.17
N ARG A 241 -8.42 6.95 25.85
CA ARG A 241 -7.67 7.52 26.98
C ARG A 241 -6.41 8.24 26.48
N ASP A 242 -6.60 9.28 25.68
CA ASP A 242 -5.53 9.97 24.95
C ASP A 242 -4.41 10.54 25.86
N PRO A 243 -4.71 11.32 26.92
CA PRO A 243 -3.64 11.83 27.81
C PRO A 243 -2.90 10.71 28.55
N TYR A 244 -3.62 9.63 28.88
CA TYR A 244 -3.04 8.48 29.54
C TYR A 244 -2.04 7.76 28.62
N LEU A 245 -2.40 7.49 27.37
CA LEU A 245 -1.51 6.88 26.40
C LEU A 245 -0.29 7.76 26.10
N GLN A 246 -0.47 9.09 26.00
CA GLN A 246 0.68 10.01 25.89
C GLN A 246 1.63 9.91 27.09
N SER A 247 1.09 9.78 28.30
CA SER A 247 1.92 9.60 29.50
C SER A 247 2.70 8.27 29.49
N LEU A 248 2.09 7.20 28.98
CA LEU A 248 2.76 5.90 28.84
C LEU A 248 3.83 5.91 27.74
N SER A 249 3.60 6.61 26.63
CA SER A 249 4.57 6.71 25.56
C SER A 249 5.86 7.40 26.05
N GLY A 250 5.71 8.49 26.84
CA GLY A 250 6.83 9.19 27.47
C GLY A 250 7.63 8.29 28.42
N GLN A 251 6.97 7.40 29.17
CA GLN A 251 7.64 6.48 30.10
C GLN A 251 8.30 5.29 29.40
N THR A 252 7.82 4.88 28.23
CA THR A 252 8.37 3.75 27.45
C THR A 252 9.47 4.19 26.50
N GLY A 253 9.56 5.47 26.18
CA GLY A 253 10.35 5.99 25.06
C GLY A 253 9.71 5.69 23.70
N PHE A 254 8.43 5.33 23.67
CA PHE A 254 7.67 5.20 22.43
C PHE A 254 7.16 6.56 21.96
N GLU A 255 7.01 6.68 20.65
CA GLU A 255 6.30 7.79 20.04
C GLU A 255 4.79 7.57 20.20
N TYR A 256 4.02 8.65 20.37
CA TYR A 256 2.57 8.58 20.43
C TYR A 256 1.93 9.08 19.14
N LEU A 257 0.93 8.35 18.66
CA LEU A 257 0.05 8.82 17.58
C LEU A 257 -1.40 8.48 17.91
N ARG A 258 -2.28 9.47 17.81
CA ARG A 258 -3.72 9.23 17.72
C ARG A 258 -4.11 8.81 16.30
N LEU A 259 -4.77 7.67 16.18
CA LEU A 259 -5.22 7.08 14.93
C LEU A 259 -6.52 7.73 14.46
N THR A 260 -6.40 8.92 13.88
CA THR A 260 -7.53 9.67 13.32
C THR A 260 -7.89 9.23 11.90
N THR A 261 -6.90 8.83 11.09
CA THR A 261 -7.08 8.39 9.69
C THR A 261 -6.19 7.20 9.38
N PRO A 262 -6.57 6.27 8.47
CA PRO A 262 -5.69 5.19 8.04
C PRO A 262 -4.32 5.66 7.54
N ALA A 263 -4.30 6.83 6.88
CA ALA A 263 -3.08 7.45 6.37
C ALA A 263 -2.13 7.95 7.48
N SER A 264 -2.64 8.30 8.67
CA SER A 264 -1.77 8.72 9.77
C SER A 264 -0.90 7.58 10.27
N LEU A 265 -1.45 6.36 10.36
CA LEU A 265 -0.67 5.17 10.70
C LEU A 265 0.41 4.90 9.66
N SER A 266 0.07 4.97 8.37
CA SER A 266 1.05 4.78 7.29
C SER A 266 2.23 5.75 7.42
N ARG A 267 1.96 7.02 7.75
CA ARG A 267 3.01 8.03 7.93
C ARG A 267 3.91 7.72 9.13
N ALA A 268 3.34 7.27 10.24
CA ALA A 268 4.10 6.89 11.43
C ALA A 268 4.99 5.66 11.17
N LEU A 269 4.47 4.63 10.49
CA LEU A 269 5.25 3.44 10.18
C LEU A 269 6.36 3.68 9.16
N LEU A 270 6.25 4.74 8.35
CA LEU A 270 7.27 5.17 7.39
C LEU A 270 8.18 6.28 7.94
N ASP A 271 8.13 6.57 9.24
CA ASP A 271 8.97 7.59 9.86
C ASP A 271 10.46 7.19 9.76
N PRO A 272 11.33 8.02 9.14
CA PRO A 272 12.76 7.72 8.97
C PRO A 272 13.51 7.39 10.26
N ARG A 273 13.01 7.78 11.44
CA ARG A 273 13.61 7.44 12.75
C ARG A 273 13.60 5.93 13.02
N PHE A 274 12.69 5.20 12.38
CA PHE A 274 12.55 3.75 12.46
C PHE A 274 13.19 3.02 11.28
N ALA A 275 13.75 3.77 10.31
CA ALA A 275 14.35 3.18 9.12
C ALA A 275 15.72 2.57 9.44
N GLU A 276 16.00 1.43 8.81
CA GLU A 276 17.30 0.79 8.77
C GLU A 276 17.81 0.74 7.34
N SER A 277 19.11 1.01 7.16
CA SER A 277 19.75 0.96 5.85
C SER A 277 20.30 -0.43 5.60
N GLU A 278 19.62 -1.22 4.77
CA GLU A 278 20.00 -2.60 4.47
C GLU A 278 20.05 -2.85 2.95
N ARG A 279 20.87 -3.82 2.52
CA ARG A 279 21.09 -4.19 1.12
C ARG A 279 20.01 -5.19 0.69
N VAL A 280 19.09 -4.81 -0.21
CA VAL A 280 17.94 -5.61 -0.65
C VAL A 280 18.13 -6.15 -2.03
N ALA A 281 17.77 -7.42 -2.23
CA ALA A 281 17.58 -8.01 -3.53
C ALA A 281 16.38 -7.32 -4.23
N THR A 282 16.65 -6.26 -4.97
CA THR A 282 15.65 -5.50 -5.72
C THR A 282 15.52 -6.06 -7.13
N ASP A 283 14.28 -6.27 -7.58
CA ASP A 283 14.02 -6.66 -8.96
C ASP A 283 14.21 -5.48 -9.91
N VAL A 284 15.26 -5.57 -10.73
CA VAL A 284 15.63 -4.56 -11.74
C VAL A 284 15.33 -5.02 -13.17
N ARG A 285 14.74 -6.22 -13.33
CA ARG A 285 14.46 -6.81 -14.65
C ARG A 285 13.54 -5.92 -15.50
N TRP A 286 12.66 -5.18 -14.84
CA TRP A 286 11.75 -4.25 -15.50
C TRP A 286 12.46 -3.13 -16.25
N TYR A 287 13.66 -2.69 -15.84
CA TYR A 287 14.44 -1.70 -16.58
C TYR A 287 14.87 -2.24 -17.95
N ALA A 288 15.30 -3.51 -18.01
CA ALA A 288 15.65 -4.15 -19.28
C ALA A 288 14.41 -4.42 -20.14
N ALA A 289 13.29 -4.82 -19.54
CA ALA A 289 12.02 -4.96 -20.25
C ALA A 289 11.54 -3.62 -20.84
N LEU A 290 11.64 -2.53 -20.06
CA LEU A 290 11.30 -1.18 -20.51
C LEU A 290 12.21 -0.70 -21.65
N ALA A 291 13.52 -0.93 -21.53
CA ALA A 291 14.47 -0.62 -22.60
C ALA A 291 14.16 -1.39 -23.88
N ALA A 292 13.83 -2.69 -23.78
CA ALA A 292 13.41 -3.49 -24.93
C ALA A 292 12.15 -2.92 -25.58
N TRP A 293 11.16 -2.52 -24.76
CA TRP A 293 9.93 -1.89 -25.24
C TRP A 293 10.19 -0.55 -25.94
N LEU A 294 11.08 0.29 -25.41
CA LEU A 294 11.46 1.56 -26.04
C LEU A 294 12.16 1.36 -27.39
N VAL A 295 13.03 0.34 -27.51
CA VAL A 295 13.67 0.02 -28.79
C VAL A 295 12.64 -0.50 -29.79
N LEU A 296 11.74 -1.38 -29.37
CA LEU A 296 10.70 -1.94 -30.23
C LEU A 296 9.74 -0.86 -30.72
N THR A 297 9.27 0.02 -29.84
CA THR A 297 8.46 1.18 -30.22
C THR A 297 9.21 2.10 -31.18
N GLY A 298 10.48 2.42 -30.93
CA GLY A 298 11.29 3.24 -31.83
C GLY A 298 11.51 2.64 -33.22
N VAL A 299 11.50 1.30 -33.35
CA VAL A 299 11.64 0.60 -34.64
C VAL A 299 10.32 0.58 -35.43
N PHE A 300 9.19 0.41 -34.74
CA PHE A 300 7.89 0.22 -35.38
C PHE A 300 7.00 1.47 -35.41
N LEU A 301 7.36 2.56 -34.73
CA LEU A 301 6.69 3.85 -34.92
C LEU A 301 7.19 4.52 -36.21
N PRO A 302 6.29 4.80 -37.18
CA PRO A 302 6.67 5.51 -38.38
C PRO A 302 7.03 6.97 -38.02
N ALA A 303 8.06 7.51 -38.66
CA ALA A 303 8.72 8.78 -38.28
C ALA A 303 7.77 10.00 -38.26
N ASP A 304 6.70 9.95 -39.05
CA ASP A 304 5.63 10.93 -39.13
C ASP A 304 4.74 10.96 -37.87
N ARG A 305 4.56 9.83 -37.19
CA ARG A 305 3.89 9.77 -35.89
C ARG A 305 4.82 10.20 -34.75
N LEU A 306 6.10 9.83 -34.82
CA LEU A 306 7.09 10.22 -33.80
C LEU A 306 7.28 11.75 -33.73
N ALA A 307 7.35 12.40 -34.90
CA ALA A 307 7.45 13.86 -35.01
C ALA A 307 6.20 14.58 -34.45
N ARG A 308 5.02 13.98 -34.64
CA ARG A 308 3.74 14.50 -34.12
C ARG A 308 3.60 14.35 -32.61
N VAL A 309 4.12 13.24 -32.04
CA VAL A 309 4.15 12.98 -30.59
C VAL A 309 5.20 13.84 -29.88
N MET A 310 6.36 14.09 -30.49
CA MET A 310 7.42 14.92 -29.91
C MET A 310 7.28 16.43 -30.20
N GLY A 311 6.20 16.86 -30.85
CA GLY A 311 5.96 18.28 -31.15
C GLY A 311 6.96 18.92 -32.11
N VAL A 312 7.73 18.12 -32.86
CA VAL A 312 8.75 18.60 -33.78
C VAL A 312 8.17 18.67 -35.19
N GLY A 313 7.96 19.89 -35.71
CA GLY A 313 7.49 20.11 -37.06
C GLY A 313 8.42 19.48 -38.10
N LEU A 314 7.88 18.61 -38.97
CA LEU A 314 8.64 17.99 -40.05
C LEU A 314 9.03 19.04 -41.11
N PRO A 315 10.28 19.05 -41.60
CA PRO A 315 10.66 19.91 -42.72
C PRO A 315 10.00 19.39 -44.00
N THR A 316 9.19 20.25 -44.61
CA THR A 316 8.48 20.01 -45.86
C THR A 316 9.49 19.71 -46.96
N ARG A 317 9.53 18.45 -47.45
CA ARG A 317 10.33 18.08 -48.62
C ARG A 317 9.82 18.86 -49.85
N GLN A 318 10.57 19.87 -50.28
CA GLN A 318 10.37 20.56 -51.56
C GLN A 318 10.41 19.53 -52.69
N ARG A 319 9.25 19.30 -53.33
CA ARG A 319 9.17 18.61 -54.61
C ARG A 319 9.89 19.46 -55.66
N VAL A 320 11.07 19.02 -56.08
CA VAL A 320 11.76 19.54 -57.27
C VAL A 320 10.87 19.25 -58.48
N ARG A 321 10.21 20.29 -59.02
CA ARG A 321 9.49 20.27 -60.30
C ARG A 321 10.52 20.19 -61.43
N LYS A 322 10.53 19.09 -62.20
CA LYS A 322 11.25 19.02 -63.49
C LYS A 322 10.56 19.91 -64.53
N PRO A 323 11.30 20.60 -65.43
CA PRO A 323 10.69 21.43 -66.46
C PRO A 323 10.23 20.56 -67.65
N ALA A 324 9.07 20.90 -68.20
CA ALA A 324 8.51 20.30 -69.40
C ALA A 324 9.21 20.86 -70.65
N ARG A 325 9.72 19.98 -71.51
CA ARG A 325 10.16 20.30 -72.88
C ARG A 325 9.19 19.68 -73.88
N GLU A 326 8.38 20.56 -74.45
CA GLU A 326 7.90 20.63 -75.83
C GLU A 326 8.42 19.57 -76.82
N ARG A 327 7.49 18.85 -77.47
CA ARG A 327 7.62 18.34 -78.84
C ARG A 327 6.24 18.18 -79.48
N ALA A 328 6.09 18.83 -80.63
CA ALA A 328 4.90 18.83 -81.47
C ALA A 328 4.95 17.73 -82.55
N ARG A 329 3.76 17.47 -83.10
CA ARG A 329 3.39 17.01 -84.46
C ARG A 329 3.19 15.52 -84.78
N GLN A 330 1.96 15.30 -85.28
CA GLN A 330 1.51 14.46 -86.40
C GLN A 330 1.32 12.95 -86.17
N SER A 331 0.07 12.47 -86.23
CA SER A 331 -0.51 11.89 -87.46
C SER A 331 -1.85 11.16 -87.22
N SER A 332 -2.82 11.44 -88.10
CA SER A 332 -3.86 10.55 -88.67
C SER A 332 -4.91 9.83 -87.81
N ALA A 333 -6.18 10.21 -88.02
CA ALA A 333 -7.42 9.45 -87.79
C ALA A 333 -7.57 8.27 -88.81
N PRO A 334 -8.58 7.35 -88.71
CA PRO A 334 -9.98 7.68 -89.06
C PRO A 334 -11.15 6.91 -88.35
N LEU A 335 -12.36 7.53 -88.43
CA LEU A 335 -13.76 7.01 -88.60
C LEU A 335 -14.39 6.03 -87.54
N ARG A 336 -15.40 6.43 -86.74
CA ARG A 336 -16.91 6.51 -86.92
C ARG A 336 -17.66 5.27 -86.31
N PRO A 337 -18.99 5.29 -85.99
CA PRO A 337 -19.94 6.35 -85.55
C PRO A 337 -20.93 5.85 -84.40
N PRO A 338 -22.20 6.32 -84.20
CA PRO A 338 -22.74 6.81 -82.91
C PRO A 338 -24.00 6.02 -82.41
N PRO A 339 -24.77 6.47 -81.39
CA PRO A 339 -25.88 7.45 -81.56
C PRO A 339 -26.01 8.49 -80.40
N HIS A 340 -26.42 9.75 -80.66
CA HIS A 340 -27.77 10.36 -80.42
C HIS A 340 -28.43 10.01 -79.06
N ASN A 341 -28.99 10.91 -78.25
CA ASN A 341 -29.50 12.27 -78.45
C ASN A 341 -29.78 12.94 -77.08
N THR A 342 -29.67 14.28 -77.01
CA THR A 342 -30.55 15.31 -76.35
C THR A 342 -31.30 14.99 -75.04
N ALA A 343 -31.52 15.86 -74.06
CA ALA A 343 -31.24 17.27 -73.79
C ALA A 343 -31.78 17.57 -72.37
N ASP A 344 -31.39 18.73 -71.86
CA ASP A 344 -32.10 19.60 -70.91
C ASP A 344 -32.14 19.35 -69.38
N VAL A 345 -32.01 20.52 -68.75
CA VAL A 345 -31.85 20.96 -67.36
C VAL A 345 -33.24 21.46 -66.86
N PRO A 346 -33.40 22.08 -65.68
CA PRO A 346 -33.30 21.64 -64.27
C PRO A 346 -34.68 21.56 -63.56
N THR A 347 -34.76 21.08 -62.31
CA THR A 347 -35.56 21.73 -61.23
C THR A 347 -35.36 21.10 -59.85
N ARG A 348 -35.08 22.00 -58.88
CA ARG A 348 -35.44 22.03 -57.45
C ARG A 348 -36.61 21.10 -57.01
N ASP A 349 -36.50 20.40 -55.87
CA ASP A 349 -36.95 20.84 -54.54
C ASP A 349 -37.00 19.70 -53.49
N SER A 350 -36.89 20.11 -52.21
CA SER A 350 -37.42 19.52 -50.96
C SER A 350 -36.84 18.22 -50.35
N HIS A 351 -36.07 18.38 -49.25
CA HIS A 351 -36.22 17.85 -47.86
C HIS A 351 -37.29 16.76 -47.54
N PRO A 352 -37.31 16.13 -46.33
CA PRO A 352 -36.25 15.49 -45.52
C PRO A 352 -36.72 14.14 -44.87
N ALA A 353 -35.93 13.62 -43.92
CA ALA A 353 -36.33 12.86 -42.71
C ALA A 353 -36.13 11.32 -42.65
N ALA A 354 -35.43 10.96 -41.56
CA ALA A 354 -35.65 9.85 -40.62
C ALA A 354 -35.54 8.40 -41.11
N PHE A 355 -34.57 7.65 -40.58
CA PHE A 355 -34.74 6.90 -39.33
C PHE A 355 -33.40 6.75 -38.61
#